data_AF-A0A2V5TC52-F1
#
_entry.id   AF-A0A2V5TC52-F1
#
_cell.length_a   1.000
_cell.length_b   1.000
_cell.length_c   1.000
_cell.angle_alpha   90.00
_cell.angle_beta   90.00
_cell.angle_gamma   90.00
#
_symmetry.space_group_name_H-M   'P 1'
#
loop_
_entity.id
_entity.type
_entity.pdbx_description
1 polymer ?
#
loop_
_entity_poly.entity_id
_entity_poly.type
_entity_poly.pdbx_seq_one_letter_code
_entity_poly.pdbx_strand_id
1 'polypeptide(L)'
;MLHIIAGPPLRCLYRVTAHGLRNLPSGGFLLLPNHITWVDAIVLQLACPRPIRYIIDQGFYRKPILHPFLRLVGCIPIDARHSHSAIRAATEKIAQGEIVCLFPEGQLERAGTLLRLQRGYELIARHANAPVVPAWLDQLWGSIFSFQGGKFFTKFPQRIPYPVTIAFGKPLKAEAANIPTVREELLKLGEFCFSRRPSLDRHLAEECVRGLKRKPFATAVIDGIDHTKLSRAKLLGAAAALSRHLRKEFPDERIAIVLPASKGSMLANLAVTLAGKVPIDLNFTIGRAANESCCKRANLRVAISATQFMERLKDFPWPEHVLKLDELMPRMTRQIVLWWMISILVPTRLLLRLLRIPKAGGHAEAVLLFTSGTTGEPKGVVISHRNVVGNVSQFRQLLDATKHDAILASLPFFHTFGSTVTLWYPLIEGVRIVTYPNPLEAAKNAALIERYK
;
A
#
# COMPACT_ATOMS: atom_id res chain seq x y z
N MET A 1 7.54 19.52 -29.67
CA MET A 1 7.30 18.26 -30.41
C MET A 1 6.89 17.08 -29.52
N LEU A 2 7.64 16.68 -28.48
CA LEU A 2 7.26 15.58 -27.57
C LEU A 2 5.91 15.79 -26.84
N HIS A 3 5.64 17.03 -26.42
CA HIS A 3 4.37 17.42 -25.78
C HIS A 3 3.13 17.16 -26.66
N ILE A 4 3.30 17.19 -27.99
CA ILE A 4 2.20 17.18 -28.96
C ILE A 4 2.00 15.76 -29.52
N ILE A 5 3.07 15.00 -29.75
CA ILE A 5 3.01 13.69 -30.43
C ILE A 5 2.88 12.52 -29.43
N ALA A 6 3.56 12.58 -28.28
CA ALA A 6 3.52 11.52 -27.27
C ALA A 6 2.47 11.77 -26.17
N GLY A 7 2.00 13.02 -26.03
CA GLY A 7 1.09 13.45 -24.96
C GLY A 7 -0.23 12.68 -24.87
N PRO A 8 -1.03 12.56 -25.95
CA PRO A 8 -2.35 11.93 -25.90
C PRO A 8 -2.36 10.44 -25.48
N PRO A 9 -1.56 9.53 -26.09
CA PRO A 9 -1.57 8.11 -25.71
C PRO A 9 -0.98 7.88 -24.31
N LEU A 10 0.05 8.63 -23.91
CA LEU A 10 0.61 8.55 -22.55
C LEU A 10 -0.34 9.11 -21.49
N ARG A 11 -1.15 10.14 -21.78
CA ARG A 11 -2.20 10.64 -20.87
C ARG A 11 -3.37 9.67 -20.70
N CYS A 12 -3.62 8.81 -21.69
CA CYS A 12 -4.59 7.71 -21.56
C CYS A 12 -4.07 6.56 -20.67
N LEU A 13 -2.76 6.31 -20.66
CA LEU A 13 -2.14 5.29 -19.82
C LEU A 13 -1.80 5.78 -18.42
N TYR A 14 -1.42 7.05 -18.27
CA TYR A 14 -1.00 7.69 -17.03
C TYR A 14 -1.81 8.93 -16.71
N ARG A 15 -2.32 8.98 -15.48
CA ARG A 15 -2.93 10.20 -14.93
C ARG A 15 -1.87 10.94 -14.11
N VAL A 16 -1.13 11.82 -14.77
CA VAL A 16 -0.07 12.63 -14.15
C VAL A 16 -0.68 13.82 -13.42
N THR A 17 -0.39 13.96 -12.13
CA THR A 17 -0.76 15.10 -11.29
C THR A 17 0.52 15.78 -10.81
N ALA A 18 0.69 17.06 -11.13
CA ALA A 18 1.88 17.83 -10.76
C ALA A 18 1.57 18.83 -9.65
N HIS A 19 2.43 18.88 -8.63
CA HIS A 19 2.36 19.82 -7.51
C HIS A 19 3.63 20.65 -7.43
N GLY A 20 3.53 21.90 -6.95
CA GLY A 20 4.70 22.75 -6.74
C GLY A 20 5.27 23.37 -8.03
N LEU A 21 4.54 23.37 -9.15
CA LEU A 21 4.99 23.99 -10.41
C LEU A 21 5.40 25.46 -10.26
N ARG A 22 4.77 26.20 -9.33
CA ARG A 22 5.13 27.58 -8.96
C ARG A 22 6.52 27.74 -8.36
N ASN A 23 7.13 26.66 -7.89
CA ASN A 23 8.48 26.67 -7.31
C ASN A 23 9.56 26.61 -8.41
N LEU A 24 9.20 26.31 -9.66
CA LEU A 24 10.15 26.19 -10.76
C LEU A 24 10.68 27.58 -11.16
N PRO A 25 12.00 27.82 -11.11
CA PRO A 25 12.58 29.08 -11.58
C PRO A 25 12.26 29.35 -13.06
N SER A 26 12.18 30.63 -13.43
CA SER A 26 12.05 31.06 -14.82
C SER A 26 13.35 30.86 -15.62
N GLY A 27 14.51 31.03 -14.95
CA GLY A 27 15.83 30.76 -15.50
C GLY A 27 16.17 29.27 -15.58
N GLY A 28 17.46 28.98 -15.82
CA GLY A 28 17.98 27.63 -15.80
C GLY A 28 18.23 27.16 -14.37
N PHE A 29 18.02 25.87 -14.13
CA PHE A 29 18.20 25.28 -12.81
C PHE A 29 18.49 23.78 -12.93
N LEU A 30 19.01 23.21 -11.86
CA LEU A 30 19.27 21.78 -11.74
C LEU A 30 18.09 21.09 -11.06
N LEU A 31 17.46 20.14 -11.73
CA LEU A 31 16.34 19.34 -11.24
C LEU A 31 16.84 17.98 -10.73
N LEU A 32 16.53 17.65 -9.48
CA LEU A 32 16.96 16.42 -8.82
C LEU A 32 15.77 15.56 -8.38
N PRO A 33 15.26 14.68 -9.24
CA PRO A 33 14.21 13.71 -8.91
C PRO A 33 14.76 12.43 -8.24
N ASN A 34 13.92 11.70 -7.50
CA ASN A 34 14.19 10.28 -7.20
C ASN A 34 14.05 9.40 -8.46
N HIS A 35 14.63 8.20 -8.46
CA HIS A 35 14.73 7.35 -9.65
C HIS A 35 14.08 5.97 -9.51
N ILE A 36 12.78 5.89 -9.77
CA ILE A 36 11.95 4.69 -9.57
C ILE A 36 11.91 3.79 -10.82
N THR A 37 11.74 4.35 -12.02
CA THR A 37 11.46 3.60 -13.26
C THR A 37 12.17 4.16 -14.49
N TRP A 38 12.23 3.38 -15.56
CA TRP A 38 12.73 3.85 -16.86
C TRP A 38 11.86 4.94 -17.50
N VAL A 39 10.60 5.06 -17.08
CA VAL A 39 9.63 6.01 -17.65
C VAL A 39 9.67 7.34 -16.90
N ASP A 40 10.47 7.46 -15.83
CA ASP A 40 10.56 8.66 -14.99
C ASP A 40 10.83 9.92 -15.83
N ALA A 41 11.79 9.85 -16.75
CA ALA A 41 12.11 10.97 -17.64
C ALA A 41 10.94 11.38 -18.55
N ILE A 42 10.11 10.42 -18.97
CA ILE A 42 8.94 10.71 -19.80
C ILE A 42 7.85 11.37 -18.95
N VAL A 43 7.53 10.81 -17.78
CA VAL A 43 6.48 11.35 -16.90
C VAL A 43 6.88 12.72 -16.36
N LEU A 44 8.15 12.90 -15.99
CA LEU A 44 8.69 14.18 -15.54
C LEU A 44 8.63 15.24 -16.64
N GLN A 45 8.95 14.86 -17.89
CA GLN A 45 8.81 15.76 -19.03
C GLN A 45 7.34 16.12 -19.33
N LEU A 46 6.39 15.21 -19.12
CA LEU A 46 4.95 15.48 -19.29
C LEU A 46 4.38 16.40 -18.19
N ALA A 47 4.97 16.41 -17.00
CA ALA A 47 4.59 17.29 -15.90
C ALA A 47 5.24 18.68 -15.98
N CYS A 48 6.46 18.76 -16.53
CA CYS A 48 7.22 20.00 -16.60
C CYS A 48 6.78 20.85 -17.81
N PRO A 49 6.52 22.16 -17.64
CA PRO A 49 6.08 23.03 -18.74
C PRO A 49 7.17 23.32 -19.78
N ARG A 50 8.44 23.08 -19.43
CA ARG A 50 9.62 23.41 -20.24
C ARG A 50 10.40 22.15 -20.59
N PRO A 51 11.12 22.10 -21.72
CA PRO A 51 11.99 20.97 -22.06
C PRO A 51 13.07 20.74 -20.99
N ILE A 52 13.32 19.47 -20.67
CA ILE A 52 14.32 19.02 -19.71
C ILE A 52 15.47 18.34 -20.45
N ARG A 53 16.72 18.71 -20.11
CA ARG A 53 17.94 18.07 -20.58
C ARG A 53 18.41 17.05 -19.54
N TYR A 54 18.31 15.77 -19.88
CA TYR A 54 18.67 14.70 -18.95
C TYR A 54 20.15 14.35 -19.05
N ILE A 55 20.81 14.23 -17.90
CA ILE A 55 22.13 13.61 -17.80
C ILE A 55 21.95 12.08 -17.79
N ILE A 56 22.56 11.38 -18.74
CA ILE A 56 22.36 9.94 -18.97
C ILE A 56 23.71 9.24 -19.11
N ASP A 57 23.84 8.03 -18.57
CA ASP A 57 25.03 7.20 -18.77
C ASP A 57 25.40 7.03 -20.26
N GLN A 58 26.69 7.17 -20.57
CA GLN A 58 27.19 7.18 -21.93
C GLN A 58 26.94 5.86 -22.67
N GLY A 59 26.96 4.72 -21.99
CA GLY A 59 26.67 3.42 -22.57
C GLY A 59 25.23 3.32 -23.04
N PHE A 60 24.28 3.90 -22.30
CA PHE A 60 22.89 4.00 -22.74
C PHE A 60 22.68 5.02 -23.85
N TYR A 61 23.34 6.17 -23.78
CA TYR A 61 23.25 7.22 -24.79
C TYR A 61 23.65 6.71 -26.19
N ARG A 62 24.67 5.85 -26.27
CA ARG A 62 25.20 5.31 -27.53
C ARG A 62 24.41 4.13 -28.11
N LYS A 63 23.33 3.65 -27.47
CA LYS A 63 22.53 2.54 -28.01
C LYS A 63 21.89 2.94 -29.34
N PRO A 64 22.07 2.18 -30.46
CA PRO A 64 21.67 2.60 -31.80
C PRO A 64 20.19 2.99 -31.92
N ILE A 65 19.32 2.26 -31.20
CA ILE A 65 17.87 2.47 -31.22
C ILE A 65 17.47 3.76 -30.47
N LEU A 66 18.18 4.11 -29.40
CA LEU A 66 17.82 5.25 -28.54
C LEU A 66 18.55 6.53 -28.92
N HIS A 67 19.76 6.42 -29.46
CA HIS A 67 20.65 7.55 -29.73
C HIS A 67 20.02 8.68 -30.56
N PRO A 68 19.32 8.42 -31.69
CA PRO A 68 18.69 9.50 -32.48
C PRO A 68 17.69 10.32 -31.67
N PHE A 69 16.89 9.64 -30.85
CA PHE A 69 15.89 10.27 -29.99
C PHE A 69 16.55 11.04 -28.84
N LEU A 70 17.52 10.44 -28.14
CA LEU A 70 18.22 11.09 -27.02
C LEU A 70 18.99 12.33 -27.48
N ARG A 71 19.56 12.30 -28.69
CA ARG A 71 20.20 13.46 -29.32
C ARG A 71 19.20 14.56 -29.65
N LEU A 72 18.02 14.22 -30.19
CA LEU A 72 16.95 15.17 -30.49
C LEU A 72 16.43 15.88 -29.22
N VAL A 73 16.33 15.14 -28.11
CA VAL A 73 15.93 15.67 -26.80
C VAL A 73 17.06 16.46 -26.12
N GLY A 74 18.29 16.40 -26.64
CA GLY A 74 19.45 17.12 -26.10
C GLY A 74 19.94 16.55 -24.78
N CYS A 75 19.91 15.23 -24.62
CA CYS A 75 20.45 14.58 -23.42
C CYS A 75 21.98 14.74 -23.35
N ILE A 76 22.51 14.87 -22.13
CA ILE A 76 23.92 15.07 -21.84
C ILE A 76 24.53 13.72 -21.43
N PRO A 77 25.41 13.11 -22.23
CA PRO A 77 26.05 11.85 -21.85
C PRO A 77 27.07 12.07 -20.73
N ILE A 78 27.10 11.17 -19.74
CA ILE A 78 28.10 11.15 -18.67
C ILE A 78 28.81 9.80 -18.62
N ASP A 79 30.14 9.82 -18.52
CA ASP A 79 30.96 8.67 -18.15
C ASP A 79 31.35 8.83 -16.68
N ALA A 80 31.11 7.81 -15.87
CA ALA A 80 31.48 7.80 -14.45
C ALA A 80 33.00 8.00 -14.23
N ARG A 81 33.84 7.64 -15.21
CA ARG A 81 35.29 7.81 -15.16
C ARG A 81 35.75 9.19 -15.64
N HIS A 82 34.95 9.88 -16.45
CA HIS A 82 35.30 11.16 -17.09
C HIS A 82 34.11 12.13 -17.09
N SER A 83 33.76 12.65 -15.91
CA SER A 83 32.54 13.47 -15.70
C SER A 83 32.71 14.96 -16.01
N HIS A 84 33.93 15.47 -16.17
CA HIS A 84 34.21 16.90 -16.34
C HIS A 84 33.50 17.52 -17.55
N SER A 85 33.46 16.83 -18.69
CA SER A 85 32.79 17.31 -19.91
C SER A 85 31.28 17.41 -19.74
N ALA A 86 30.67 16.44 -19.05
CA ALA A 86 29.24 16.43 -18.76
C ALA A 86 28.85 17.55 -17.77
N ILE A 87 29.69 17.80 -16.75
CA ILE A 87 29.50 18.92 -15.81
C ILE A 87 29.54 20.25 -16.56
N ARG A 88 30.53 20.46 -17.42
CA ARG A 88 30.64 21.70 -18.22
C ARG A 88 29.43 21.89 -19.15
N ALA A 89 29.03 20.85 -19.88
CA ALA A 89 27.86 20.89 -20.75
C ALA A 89 26.56 21.18 -19.97
N ALA A 90 26.40 20.60 -18.77
CA ALA A 90 25.28 20.89 -17.89
C ALA A 90 25.29 22.36 -17.44
N THR A 91 26.44 22.88 -17.01
CA THR A 91 26.61 24.28 -16.62
C THR A 91 26.26 25.24 -17.75
N GLU A 92 26.77 25.01 -18.95
CA GLU A 92 26.48 25.84 -20.14
C GLU A 92 24.98 25.83 -20.46
N LYS A 93 24.32 24.68 -20.37
CA LYS A 93 22.88 24.55 -20.59
C LYS A 93 22.06 25.29 -19.54
N ILE A 94 22.45 25.20 -18.27
CA ILE A 94 21.80 25.94 -17.19
C ILE A 94 21.99 27.45 -17.38
N ALA A 95 23.19 27.90 -17.78
CA ALA A 95 23.47 29.31 -18.07
C ALA A 95 22.65 29.86 -19.26
N GLN A 96 22.35 29.01 -20.25
CA GLN A 96 21.41 29.30 -21.36
C GLN A 96 19.94 29.36 -20.91
N GLY A 97 19.68 29.22 -19.62
CA GLY A 97 18.34 29.20 -19.06
C GLY A 97 17.66 27.85 -19.16
N GLU A 98 18.30 26.77 -19.59
CA GLU A 98 17.66 25.46 -19.75
C GLU A 98 17.54 24.68 -18.43
N ILE A 99 16.59 23.75 -18.35
CA ILE A 99 16.47 22.83 -17.21
C ILE A 99 17.37 21.64 -17.44
N VAL A 100 18.29 21.37 -16.52
CA VAL A 100 19.10 20.15 -16.53
C VAL A 100 18.61 19.22 -15.43
N CYS A 101 18.36 17.95 -15.75
CA CYS A 101 17.90 16.95 -14.79
C CYS A 101 18.95 15.87 -14.59
N LEU A 102 19.24 15.57 -13.32
CA LEU A 102 20.14 14.50 -12.90
C LEU A 102 19.47 13.68 -11.80
N PHE A 103 19.38 12.38 -12.01
CA PHE A 103 18.94 11.44 -10.98
C PHE A 103 20.10 11.22 -9.99
N PRO A 104 20.02 11.75 -8.75
CA PRO A 104 21.15 11.79 -7.84
C PRO A 104 21.49 10.42 -7.24
N GLU A 105 20.61 9.41 -7.37
CA GLU A 105 20.85 8.03 -6.92
C GLU A 105 21.86 7.28 -7.82
N GLY A 106 21.99 7.70 -9.09
CA GLY A 106 22.89 7.08 -10.08
C GLY A 106 22.48 5.67 -10.55
N GLN A 107 21.50 5.06 -9.90
CA GLN A 107 20.93 3.76 -10.24
C GLN A 107 19.41 3.80 -10.03
N LEU A 108 18.71 2.88 -10.69
CA LEU A 108 17.28 2.69 -10.47
C LEU A 108 17.01 2.03 -9.12
N GLU A 109 15.99 2.54 -8.44
CA GLU A 109 15.48 2.02 -7.17
C GLU A 109 15.07 0.55 -7.31
N ARG A 110 15.47 -0.28 -6.33
CA ARG A 110 15.18 -1.72 -6.31
C ARG A 110 14.32 -2.18 -5.13
N ALA A 111 14.25 -1.38 -4.06
CA ALA A 111 13.68 -1.79 -2.78
C ALA A 111 12.45 -0.94 -2.35
N GLY A 112 11.96 -0.04 -3.19
CA GLY A 112 10.84 0.85 -2.78
C GLY A 112 11.25 1.97 -1.81
N THR A 113 12.55 2.26 -1.67
CA THR A 113 13.11 3.29 -0.79
C THR A 113 14.20 4.10 -1.47
N LEU A 114 14.28 5.40 -1.16
CA LEU A 114 15.31 6.32 -1.66
C LEU A 114 16.74 5.83 -1.37
N LEU A 115 17.51 5.59 -2.43
CA LEU A 115 18.90 5.15 -2.33
C LEU A 115 19.83 6.25 -1.83
N ARG A 116 21.11 5.90 -1.64
CA ARG A 116 22.16 6.86 -1.31
C ARG A 116 22.37 7.83 -2.49
N LEU A 117 22.39 9.12 -2.20
CA LEU A 117 22.67 10.15 -3.19
C LEU A 117 24.18 10.25 -3.48
N GLN A 118 24.53 10.47 -4.75
CA GLN A 118 25.88 10.67 -5.23
C GLN A 118 26.24 12.16 -5.29
N ARG A 119 27.49 12.51 -5.01
CA ARG A 119 27.94 13.93 -4.93
C ARG A 119 27.99 14.68 -6.27
N GLY A 120 27.84 14.00 -7.40
CA GLY A 120 28.07 14.60 -8.73
C GLY A 120 27.22 15.84 -9.03
N TYR A 121 26.00 15.92 -8.49
CA TYR A 121 25.13 17.07 -8.68
C TYR A 121 25.60 18.32 -7.91
N GLU A 122 26.30 18.17 -6.79
CA GLU A 122 26.81 19.30 -6.00
C GLU A 122 27.83 20.11 -6.80
N LEU A 123 28.67 19.42 -7.59
CA LEU A 123 29.67 20.04 -8.45
C LEU A 123 29.02 20.88 -9.56
N ILE A 124 27.95 20.35 -10.18
CA ILE A 124 27.19 21.04 -11.22
C ILE A 124 26.51 22.28 -10.62
N ALA A 125 25.82 22.12 -9.50
CA ALA A 125 25.12 23.21 -8.83
C ALA A 125 26.05 24.37 -8.50
N ARG A 126 27.23 24.08 -7.93
CA ARG A 126 28.23 25.09 -7.56
C ARG A 126 28.90 25.74 -8.78
N HIS A 127 29.32 24.96 -9.78
CA HIS A 127 29.95 25.52 -10.98
C HIS A 127 28.99 26.41 -11.79
N ALA A 128 27.72 26.03 -11.86
CA ALA A 128 26.70 26.81 -12.54
C ALA A 128 26.13 27.96 -11.70
N ASN A 129 26.49 28.05 -10.40
CA ASN A 129 25.85 28.90 -9.40
C ASN A 129 24.31 28.88 -9.52
N ALA A 130 23.76 27.69 -9.67
CA ALA A 130 22.39 27.50 -10.11
C ALA A 130 21.48 27.04 -8.97
N PRO A 131 20.20 27.47 -8.95
CA PRO A 131 19.21 26.89 -8.06
C PRO A 131 19.06 25.39 -8.29
N VAL A 132 18.86 24.65 -7.20
CA VAL A 132 18.61 23.21 -7.23
C VAL A 132 17.18 22.93 -6.79
N VAL A 133 16.38 22.30 -7.64
CA VAL A 133 14.99 21.95 -7.34
C VAL A 133 14.90 20.44 -7.09
N PRO A 134 14.63 20.00 -5.85
CA PRO A 134 14.32 18.60 -5.59
C PRO A 134 12.93 18.27 -6.16
N ALA A 135 12.76 17.05 -6.68
CA ALA A 135 11.48 16.56 -7.16
C ALA A 135 11.22 15.14 -6.67
N TRP A 136 9.96 14.79 -6.49
CA TRP A 136 9.56 13.45 -6.10
C TRP A 136 8.51 12.90 -7.04
N LEU A 137 8.80 11.75 -7.64
CA LEU A 137 7.86 10.94 -8.39
C LEU A 137 7.28 9.89 -7.45
N ASP A 138 5.95 9.81 -7.40
CA ASP A 138 5.22 8.88 -6.54
C ASP A 138 4.31 7.95 -7.34
N GLN A 139 4.00 6.81 -6.72
CA GLN A 139 3.16 5.72 -7.23
C GLN A 139 3.70 4.97 -8.45
N LEU A 140 4.83 5.35 -9.05
CA LEU A 140 5.45 4.62 -10.18
C LEU A 140 5.94 3.20 -9.84
N TRP A 141 6.19 2.91 -8.55
CA TRP A 141 6.53 1.58 -8.04
C TRP A 141 5.32 0.63 -8.07
N GLY A 142 5.48 -0.56 -8.66
CA GLY A 142 4.40 -1.52 -8.93
C GLY A 142 3.73 -1.36 -10.29
N SER A 143 4.15 -0.37 -11.08
CA SER A 143 3.78 -0.27 -12.51
C SER A 143 4.48 -1.34 -13.34
N ILE A 144 4.00 -1.58 -14.56
CA ILE A 144 4.59 -2.56 -15.49
C ILE A 144 6.04 -2.22 -15.89
N PHE A 145 6.50 -1.01 -15.57
CA PHE A 145 7.83 -0.47 -15.86
C PHE A 145 8.73 -0.33 -14.62
N SER A 146 8.26 -0.77 -13.44
CA SER A 146 9.08 -0.87 -12.23
C SER A 146 9.71 -2.27 -12.09
N PHE A 147 10.73 -2.40 -11.25
CA PHE A 147 11.37 -3.70 -10.96
C PHE A 147 10.50 -4.65 -10.11
N GLN A 148 9.45 -4.15 -9.45
CA GLN A 148 8.58 -4.92 -8.56
C GLN A 148 7.87 -6.10 -9.28
N GLY A 149 8.09 -7.35 -8.86
CA GLY A 149 7.45 -8.52 -9.47
C GLY A 149 8.05 -9.06 -10.78
N GLY A 150 9.34 -8.82 -11.04
CA GLY A 150 10.11 -9.46 -12.13
C GLY A 150 10.47 -8.54 -13.32
N LYS A 151 10.78 -9.14 -14.49
CA LYS A 151 11.29 -8.44 -15.69
C LYS A 151 10.25 -7.45 -16.28
N PHE A 152 10.75 -6.42 -16.96
CA PHE A 152 9.94 -5.39 -17.63
C PHE A 152 9.01 -5.99 -18.70
N PHE A 153 7.87 -5.33 -18.98
CA PHE A 153 6.93 -5.64 -20.06
C PHE A 153 6.16 -6.99 -20.01
N THR A 154 6.47 -7.88 -19.06
CA THR A 154 5.69 -9.13 -18.86
C THR A 154 4.51 -8.95 -17.88
N LYS A 155 4.33 -7.75 -17.34
CA LYS A 155 3.34 -7.43 -16.30
C LYS A 155 2.08 -6.85 -16.94
N PHE A 156 0.91 -7.32 -16.49
CA PHE A 156 -0.35 -6.67 -16.81
C PHE A 156 -0.56 -5.45 -15.90
N PRO A 157 -1.03 -4.31 -16.45
CA PRO A 157 -1.28 -3.10 -15.66
C PRO A 157 -2.37 -3.36 -14.63
N GLN A 158 -2.05 -3.14 -13.34
CA GLN A 158 -3.01 -3.36 -12.24
C GLN A 158 -4.15 -2.34 -12.23
N ARG A 159 -3.93 -1.15 -12.82
CA ARG A 159 -4.90 -0.04 -12.94
C ARG A 159 -4.62 0.76 -14.21
N ILE A 160 -5.67 1.13 -14.95
CA ILE A 160 -5.62 2.07 -16.09
C ILE A 160 -6.71 3.15 -15.87
N PRO A 161 -6.39 4.46 -16.00
CA PRO A 161 -5.04 5.01 -16.10
C PRO A 161 -4.28 4.85 -14.79
N TYR A 162 -2.97 4.65 -14.87
CA TYR A 162 -2.11 4.50 -13.71
C TYR A 162 -1.84 5.88 -13.09
N PRO A 163 -2.16 6.12 -11.80
CA PRO A 163 -1.95 7.42 -11.18
C PRO A 163 -0.47 7.67 -10.95
N VAL A 164 0.01 8.85 -11.34
CA VAL A 164 1.38 9.30 -11.06
C VAL A 164 1.31 10.69 -10.46
N THR A 165 1.98 10.88 -9.33
CA THR A 165 2.06 12.18 -8.67
C THR A 165 3.50 12.67 -8.74
N ILE A 166 3.71 13.90 -9.18
CA ILE A 166 5.02 14.55 -9.20
C ILE A 166 4.93 15.79 -8.33
N ALA A 167 5.82 15.93 -7.34
CA ALA A 167 5.93 17.13 -6.54
C ALA A 167 7.29 17.79 -6.73
N PHE A 168 7.28 19.09 -7.03
CA PHE A 168 8.47 19.93 -7.12
C PHE A 168 8.64 20.74 -5.83
N GLY A 169 9.79 20.58 -5.17
CA GLY A 169 10.13 21.28 -3.93
C GLY A 169 10.53 22.74 -4.17
N LYS A 170 10.83 23.45 -3.08
CA LYS A 170 11.36 24.82 -3.16
C LYS A 170 12.79 24.78 -3.70
N PRO A 171 13.21 25.77 -4.50
CA PRO A 171 14.58 25.84 -5.00
C PRO A 171 15.55 26.09 -3.84
N LEU A 172 16.61 25.29 -3.78
CA LEU A 172 17.75 25.45 -2.89
C LEU A 172 18.83 26.27 -3.58
N LYS A 173 19.58 27.06 -2.81
CA LYS A 173 20.80 27.71 -3.31
C LYS A 173 21.89 26.66 -3.55
N ALA A 174 22.79 26.93 -4.49
CA ALA A 174 23.86 26.01 -4.90
C ALA A 174 24.74 25.54 -3.71
N GLU A 175 25.02 26.42 -2.76
CA GLU A 175 25.86 26.14 -1.60
C GLU A 175 25.14 25.26 -0.56
N ALA A 176 23.81 25.42 -0.46
CA ALA A 176 22.98 24.71 0.51
C ALA A 176 22.58 23.30 0.02
N ALA A 177 22.67 23.04 -1.29
CA ALA A 177 22.28 21.78 -1.93
C ALA A 177 23.31 20.65 -1.72
N ASN A 178 23.66 20.35 -0.47
CA ASN A 178 24.49 19.19 -0.10
C ASN A 178 23.64 17.91 0.05
N ILE A 179 24.28 16.73 0.13
CA ILE A 179 23.60 15.43 0.30
C ILE A 179 22.56 15.39 1.42
N PRO A 180 22.88 15.75 2.68
CA PRO A 180 21.90 15.75 3.77
C PRO A 180 20.67 16.60 3.46
N THR A 181 20.86 17.85 3.02
CA THR A 181 19.76 18.77 2.72
C THR A 181 18.88 18.24 1.59
N VAL A 182 19.47 17.83 0.47
CA VAL A 182 18.71 17.31 -0.68
C VAL A 182 17.97 16.04 -0.31
N ARG A 183 18.59 15.14 0.45
CA ARG A 183 17.93 13.92 0.93
C ARG A 183 16.73 14.24 1.82
N GLU A 184 16.88 15.17 2.75
CA GLU A 184 15.78 15.61 3.63
C GLU A 184 14.61 16.19 2.82
N GLU A 185 14.89 17.08 1.86
CA GLU A 185 13.86 17.68 1.02
C GLU A 185 13.16 16.65 0.12
N LEU A 186 13.90 15.67 -0.42
CA LEU A 186 13.30 14.55 -1.15
C LEU A 186 12.38 13.71 -0.26
N LEU A 187 12.79 13.40 0.98
CA LEU A 187 11.95 12.64 1.91
C LEU A 187 10.70 13.42 2.34
N LYS A 188 10.79 14.73 2.55
CA LYS A 188 9.63 15.61 2.79
C LYS A 188 8.66 15.60 1.61
N LEU A 189 9.16 15.66 0.37
CA LEU A 189 8.33 15.52 -0.83
C LEU A 189 7.71 14.13 -0.95
N GLY A 190 8.45 13.08 -0.57
CA GLY A 190 7.96 11.71 -0.50
C GLY A 190 6.80 11.55 0.47
N GLU A 191 6.92 12.09 1.68
CA GLU A 191 5.82 12.18 2.64
C GLU A 191 4.63 12.94 2.05
N PHE A 192 4.87 14.13 1.49
CA PHE A 192 3.84 15.00 0.93
C PHE A 192 3.00 14.30 -0.15
N CYS A 193 3.67 13.55 -1.04
CA CYS A 193 3.01 12.77 -2.08
C CYS A 193 2.28 11.56 -1.49
N PHE A 194 2.94 10.80 -0.61
CA PHE A 194 2.37 9.61 0.02
C PHE A 194 1.08 9.95 0.77
N SER A 195 1.09 11.02 1.58
CA SER A 195 -0.06 11.44 2.37
C SER A 195 -1.25 11.91 1.54
N ARG A 196 -1.06 12.21 0.25
CA ARG A 196 -2.13 12.60 -0.68
C ARG A 196 -2.59 11.47 -1.61
N ARG A 197 -2.08 10.25 -1.42
CA ARG A 197 -2.53 9.10 -2.22
C ARG A 197 -4.03 8.85 -1.98
N PRO A 198 -4.87 8.82 -3.03
CA PRO A 198 -6.32 8.61 -2.88
C PRO A 198 -6.71 7.28 -2.23
N SER A 199 -5.81 6.30 -2.15
CA SER A 199 -6.05 5.05 -1.43
C SER A 199 -6.15 5.25 0.08
N LEU A 200 -5.43 6.23 0.64
CA LEU A 200 -5.41 6.48 2.09
C LEU A 200 -6.73 7.03 2.63
N ASP A 201 -7.54 7.62 1.76
CA ASP A 201 -8.83 8.20 2.15
C ASP A 201 -10.00 7.22 1.96
N ARG A 202 -9.75 6.06 1.33
CA ARG A 202 -10.78 5.05 1.10
C ARG A 202 -11.14 4.32 2.39
N HIS A 203 -12.34 3.76 2.39
CA HIS A 203 -12.77 2.85 3.44
C HIS A 203 -12.00 1.53 3.36
N LEU A 204 -11.61 0.98 4.51
CA LEU A 204 -10.81 -0.27 4.60
C LEU A 204 -11.49 -1.43 3.85
N ALA A 205 -12.82 -1.57 3.99
CA ALA A 205 -13.59 -2.57 3.27
C ALA A 205 -13.46 -2.45 1.74
N GLU A 206 -13.34 -1.23 1.20
CA GLU A 206 -13.16 -1.04 -0.24
C GLU A 206 -11.82 -1.61 -0.70
N GLU A 207 -10.73 -1.39 0.05
CA GLU A 207 -9.42 -1.95 -0.27
C GLU A 207 -9.42 -3.49 -0.16
N CYS A 208 -10.09 -4.07 0.84
CA CYS A 208 -10.26 -5.52 0.93
C CYS A 208 -11.04 -6.09 -0.27
N VAL A 209 -12.17 -5.48 -0.66
CA VAL A 209 -12.95 -5.92 -1.84
C VAL A 209 -12.11 -5.84 -3.11
N ARG A 210 -11.35 -4.75 -3.29
CA ARG A 210 -10.44 -4.57 -4.42
C ARG A 210 -9.37 -5.66 -4.45
N GLY A 211 -8.75 -5.98 -3.31
CA GLY A 211 -7.75 -7.04 -3.17
C GLY A 211 -8.28 -8.42 -3.52
N LEU A 212 -9.40 -8.80 -2.92
CA LEU A 212 -10.02 -10.11 -3.11
C LEU A 212 -10.53 -10.33 -4.54
N LYS A 213 -11.01 -9.29 -5.22
CA LYS A 213 -11.49 -9.38 -6.61
C LYS A 213 -10.39 -9.48 -7.68
N ARG A 214 -9.12 -9.20 -7.38
CA ARG A 214 -8.03 -9.29 -8.39
C ARG A 214 -7.89 -10.70 -8.98
N LYS A 215 -8.00 -11.74 -8.14
CA LYS A 215 -7.91 -13.16 -8.52
C LYS A 215 -8.95 -13.98 -7.74
N PRO A 216 -10.23 -13.91 -8.13
CA PRO A 216 -11.34 -14.42 -7.31
C PRO A 216 -11.22 -15.91 -6.95
N PHE A 217 -10.65 -16.72 -7.84
CA PHE A 217 -10.50 -18.16 -7.64
C PHE A 217 -9.22 -18.58 -6.93
N ALA A 218 -8.27 -17.67 -6.71
CA ALA A 218 -7.07 -17.98 -5.95
C ALA A 218 -7.41 -18.22 -4.47
N THR A 219 -6.62 -19.08 -3.82
CA THR A 219 -6.72 -19.31 -2.37
C THR A 219 -6.45 -18.01 -1.61
N ALA A 220 -7.33 -17.68 -0.68
CA ALA A 220 -7.15 -16.58 0.26
C ALA A 220 -6.56 -17.08 1.58
N VAL A 221 -7.21 -18.09 2.17
CA VAL A 221 -6.82 -18.69 3.44
C VAL A 221 -6.82 -20.20 3.36
N ILE A 222 -5.83 -20.78 4.02
CA ILE A 222 -5.75 -22.19 4.36
C ILE A 222 -5.82 -22.29 5.88
N ASP A 223 -6.67 -23.16 6.38
CA ASP A 223 -6.67 -23.47 7.80
C ASP A 223 -5.55 -24.46 8.11
N GLY A 224 -4.67 -24.12 9.05
CA GLY A 224 -3.53 -24.94 9.42
C GLY A 224 -3.90 -26.17 10.25
N ILE A 225 -5.11 -26.25 10.80
CA ILE A 225 -5.58 -27.39 11.60
C ILE A 225 -6.20 -28.45 10.69
N ASP A 226 -7.17 -28.07 9.86
CA ASP A 226 -7.94 -29.01 9.02
C ASP A 226 -7.53 -29.01 7.54
N HIS A 227 -6.58 -28.16 7.15
CA HIS A 227 -6.07 -27.99 5.77
C HIS A 227 -7.09 -27.56 4.72
N THR A 228 -8.30 -27.19 5.14
CA THR A 228 -9.33 -26.68 4.24
C THR A 228 -8.91 -25.34 3.64
N LYS A 229 -9.34 -25.09 2.41
CA LYS A 229 -8.97 -23.90 1.64
C LYS A 229 -10.21 -23.09 1.31
N LEU A 230 -10.10 -21.77 1.47
CA LEU A 230 -11.13 -20.83 1.06
C LEU A 230 -10.57 -19.90 -0.03
N SER A 231 -11.25 -19.85 -1.17
CA SER A 231 -10.88 -18.92 -2.24
C SER A 231 -11.30 -17.48 -1.90
N ARG A 232 -10.69 -16.50 -2.56
CA ARG A 232 -10.99 -15.07 -2.33
C ARG A 232 -12.45 -14.73 -2.57
N ALA A 233 -13.05 -15.26 -3.63
CA ALA A 233 -14.47 -15.06 -3.93
C ALA A 233 -15.36 -15.73 -2.88
N LYS A 234 -15.04 -16.95 -2.42
CA LYS A 234 -15.83 -17.63 -1.38
C LYS A 234 -15.77 -16.87 -0.05
N LEU A 235 -14.58 -16.41 0.35
CA LEU A 235 -14.39 -15.55 1.52
C LEU A 235 -15.20 -14.25 1.40
N LEU A 236 -15.09 -13.56 0.26
CA LEU A 236 -15.81 -12.31 0.02
C LEU A 236 -17.33 -12.53 0.01
N GLY A 237 -17.82 -13.60 -0.63
CA GLY A 237 -19.24 -13.95 -0.66
C GLY A 237 -19.79 -14.28 0.74
N ALA A 238 -19.07 -15.08 1.51
CA ALA A 238 -19.43 -15.38 2.89
C ALA A 238 -19.45 -14.12 3.77
N ALA A 239 -18.42 -13.28 3.67
CA ALA A 239 -18.34 -12.04 4.44
C ALA A 239 -19.41 -11.03 4.03
N ALA A 240 -19.77 -10.96 2.75
CA ALA A 240 -20.86 -10.13 2.24
C ALA A 240 -22.24 -10.60 2.72
N ALA A 241 -22.46 -11.91 2.82
CA ALA A 241 -23.69 -12.45 3.38
C ALA A 241 -23.79 -12.13 4.88
N LEU A 242 -22.72 -12.39 5.64
CA LEU A 242 -22.67 -12.10 7.07
C LEU A 242 -22.78 -10.60 7.36
N SER A 243 -22.11 -9.74 6.59
CA SER A 243 -22.16 -8.28 6.79
C SER A 243 -23.57 -7.70 6.67
N ARG A 244 -24.41 -8.27 5.80
CA ARG A 244 -25.82 -7.87 5.67
C ARG A 244 -26.65 -8.28 6.87
N HIS A 245 -26.41 -9.47 7.41
CA HIS A 245 -27.04 -9.91 8.65
C HIS A 245 -26.62 -9.02 9.81
N LEU A 246 -25.31 -8.77 9.97
CA LEU A 246 -24.77 -7.89 11.02
C LEU A 246 -25.36 -6.48 10.95
N ARG A 247 -25.48 -5.90 9.74
CA ARG A 247 -26.08 -4.58 9.55
C ARG A 247 -27.57 -4.54 9.88
N LYS A 248 -28.30 -5.62 9.62
CA LYS A 248 -29.74 -5.69 9.83
C LYS A 248 -30.08 -5.90 11.30
N GLU A 249 -29.43 -6.85 11.95
CA GLU A 249 -29.79 -7.29 13.30
C GLU A 249 -29.19 -6.41 14.39
N PHE A 250 -28.02 -5.82 14.17
CA PHE A 250 -27.30 -5.08 15.21
C PHE A 250 -27.11 -3.60 14.80
N PRO A 251 -27.66 -2.64 15.57
CA PRO A 251 -27.41 -1.22 15.32
C PRO A 251 -25.99 -0.79 15.75
N ASP A 252 -25.32 -1.57 16.60
CA ASP A 252 -24.02 -1.26 17.21
C ASP A 252 -22.92 -0.90 16.21
N GLU A 253 -22.20 0.18 16.47
CA GLU A 253 -21.07 0.59 15.62
C GLU A 253 -19.86 -0.33 15.78
N ARG A 254 -19.67 -0.89 16.98
CA ARG A 254 -18.54 -1.75 17.34
C ARG A 254 -19.02 -3.17 17.61
N ILE A 255 -18.31 -4.15 17.07
CA ILE A 255 -18.60 -5.57 17.28
C ILE A 255 -17.33 -6.26 17.79
N ALA A 256 -17.45 -6.93 18.93
CA ALA A 256 -16.36 -7.71 19.49
C ALA A 256 -16.12 -8.98 18.67
N ILE A 257 -14.87 -9.37 18.51
CA ILE A 257 -14.49 -10.65 17.91
C ILE A 257 -13.63 -11.38 18.93
N VAL A 258 -14.11 -12.55 19.36
CA VAL A 258 -13.44 -13.39 20.35
C VAL A 258 -13.15 -14.72 19.71
N LEU A 259 -12.16 -14.73 18.82
CA LEU A 259 -11.75 -15.91 18.06
C LEU A 259 -10.23 -15.92 17.90
N PRO A 260 -9.60 -17.09 17.90
CA PRO A 260 -8.17 -17.17 17.61
C PRO A 260 -7.89 -16.95 16.11
N ALA A 261 -6.62 -16.75 15.74
CA ALA A 261 -6.21 -16.56 14.35
C ALA A 261 -6.60 -17.78 13.49
N SER A 262 -7.66 -17.61 12.71
CA SER A 262 -8.36 -18.69 11.98
C SER A 262 -9.10 -18.11 10.77
N LYS A 263 -9.51 -18.99 9.84
CA LYS A 263 -10.40 -18.62 8.73
C LYS A 263 -11.70 -17.96 9.21
N GLY A 264 -12.23 -18.40 10.36
CA GLY A 264 -13.45 -17.86 10.96
C GLY A 264 -13.25 -16.44 11.48
N SER A 265 -12.15 -16.18 12.18
CA SER A 265 -11.82 -14.83 12.66
C SER A 265 -11.57 -13.84 11.51
N MET A 266 -10.88 -14.28 10.46
CA MET A 266 -10.67 -13.46 9.26
C MET A 266 -11.99 -13.14 8.55
N LEU A 267 -12.88 -14.13 8.43
CA LEU A 267 -14.23 -13.95 7.88
C LEU A 267 -15.04 -12.94 8.70
N ALA A 268 -15.04 -13.08 10.04
CA ALA A 268 -15.77 -12.20 10.95
C ALA A 268 -15.27 -10.76 10.83
N ASN A 269 -13.95 -10.54 10.88
CA ASN A 269 -13.33 -9.23 10.72
C ASN A 269 -13.71 -8.58 9.39
N LEU A 270 -13.62 -9.32 8.28
CA LEU A 270 -14.03 -8.82 6.97
C LEU A 270 -15.53 -8.48 6.95
N ALA A 271 -16.39 -9.31 7.53
CA ALA A 271 -17.84 -9.09 7.55
C ALA A 271 -18.25 -7.85 8.36
N VAL A 272 -17.64 -7.64 9.54
CA VAL A 272 -17.89 -6.46 10.37
C VAL A 272 -17.49 -5.19 9.61
N THR A 273 -16.30 -5.17 9.02
CA THR A 273 -15.83 -4.02 8.22
C THR A 273 -16.70 -3.79 6.97
N LEU A 274 -17.16 -4.85 6.29
CA LEU A 274 -18.10 -4.74 5.16
C LEU A 274 -19.49 -4.25 5.60
N ALA A 275 -19.88 -4.48 6.86
CA ALA A 275 -21.14 -3.98 7.40
C ALA A 275 -21.10 -2.46 7.62
N GLY A 276 -19.91 -1.85 7.57
CA GLY A 276 -19.69 -0.44 7.94
C GLY A 276 -19.55 -0.27 9.45
N LYS A 277 -19.07 -1.31 10.14
CA LYS A 277 -18.88 -1.38 11.59
C LYS A 277 -17.40 -1.58 11.91
N VAL A 278 -17.04 -1.36 13.16
CA VAL A 278 -15.67 -1.44 13.67
C VAL A 278 -15.46 -2.80 14.38
N PRO A 279 -14.60 -3.68 13.85
CA PRO A 279 -14.19 -4.89 14.56
C PRO A 279 -13.28 -4.56 15.74
N ILE A 280 -13.51 -5.27 16.85
CA ILE A 280 -12.69 -5.20 18.06
C ILE A 280 -12.30 -6.62 18.45
N ASP A 281 -11.12 -7.06 18.03
CA ASP A 281 -10.57 -8.34 18.45
C ASP A 281 -10.15 -8.26 19.94
N LEU A 282 -10.87 -8.97 20.82
CA LEU A 282 -10.57 -8.99 22.25
C LEU A 282 -9.48 -10.02 22.56
N ASN A 283 -8.57 -9.63 23.46
CA ASN A 283 -7.56 -10.54 23.96
C ASN A 283 -8.18 -11.49 24.99
N PHE A 284 -8.51 -12.70 24.58
CA PHE A 284 -9.05 -13.72 25.48
C PHE A 284 -8.01 -14.35 26.43
N THR A 285 -6.74 -13.95 26.35
CA THR A 285 -5.69 -14.44 27.27
C THR A 285 -5.47 -13.54 28.49
N ILE A 286 -6.08 -12.35 28.52
CA ILE A 286 -6.08 -11.49 29.72
C ILE A 286 -7.23 -11.88 30.65
N GLY A 287 -7.07 -11.59 31.95
CA GLY A 287 -8.06 -11.94 32.96
C GLY A 287 -9.43 -11.28 32.75
N ARG A 288 -10.44 -11.86 33.40
CA ARG A 288 -11.85 -11.43 33.32
C ARG A 288 -12.04 -9.94 33.56
N ALA A 289 -11.48 -9.39 34.65
CA ALA A 289 -11.64 -7.98 35.00
C ALA A 289 -11.14 -7.03 33.89
N ALA A 290 -10.00 -7.37 33.27
CA ALA A 290 -9.44 -6.58 32.17
C ALA A 290 -10.34 -6.65 30.92
N ASN A 291 -10.89 -7.82 30.59
CA ASN A 291 -11.85 -7.95 29.49
C ASN A 291 -13.19 -7.26 29.78
N GLU A 292 -13.68 -7.26 31.02
CA GLU A 292 -14.86 -6.46 31.41
C GLU A 292 -14.62 -4.96 31.22
N SER A 293 -13.44 -4.48 31.61
CA SER A 293 -13.02 -3.11 31.40
C SER A 293 -12.97 -2.77 29.91
N CYS A 294 -12.39 -3.64 29.07
CA CYS A 294 -12.40 -3.50 27.62
C CYS A 294 -13.84 -3.38 27.07
N CYS A 295 -14.73 -4.30 27.46
CA CYS A 295 -16.13 -4.31 27.02
C CYS A 295 -16.87 -3.03 27.41
N LYS A 296 -16.71 -2.57 28.66
CA LYS A 296 -17.31 -1.32 29.15
C LYS A 296 -16.77 -0.11 28.41
N ARG A 297 -15.44 0.03 28.27
CA ARG A 297 -14.80 1.18 27.62
C ARG A 297 -15.12 1.29 26.12
N ALA A 298 -15.26 0.16 25.44
CA ALA A 298 -15.60 0.12 24.02
C ALA A 298 -17.12 0.11 23.76
N ASN A 299 -17.96 0.06 24.80
CA ASN A 299 -19.42 -0.08 24.72
C ASN A 299 -19.84 -1.32 23.89
N LEU A 300 -19.23 -2.47 24.20
CA LEU A 300 -19.45 -3.73 23.49
C LEU A 300 -20.70 -4.45 24.05
N ARG A 301 -21.75 -4.50 23.24
CA ARG A 301 -22.98 -5.28 23.52
C ARG A 301 -23.09 -6.57 22.70
N VAL A 302 -22.32 -6.65 21.60
CA VAL A 302 -22.38 -7.73 20.62
C VAL A 302 -20.98 -8.32 20.42
N ALA A 303 -20.88 -9.64 20.44
CA ALA A 303 -19.67 -10.39 20.12
C ALA A 303 -19.91 -11.44 19.04
N ILE A 304 -18.85 -11.76 18.29
CA ILE A 304 -18.78 -12.93 17.40
C ILE A 304 -17.78 -13.92 17.99
N SER A 305 -18.19 -15.18 18.13
CA SER A 305 -17.37 -16.28 18.60
C SER A 305 -17.81 -17.59 17.93
N ALA A 306 -17.29 -18.72 18.40
CA ALA A 306 -17.70 -20.06 17.99
C ALA A 306 -17.97 -20.93 19.22
N THR A 307 -18.94 -21.84 19.14
CA THR A 307 -19.41 -22.65 20.28
C THR A 307 -18.26 -23.35 21.01
N GLN A 308 -17.43 -24.07 20.26
CA GLN A 308 -16.26 -24.78 20.81
C GLN A 308 -15.25 -23.86 21.50
N PHE A 309 -15.15 -22.60 21.08
CA PHE A 309 -14.23 -21.64 21.67
C PHE A 309 -14.81 -21.02 22.95
N MET A 310 -16.12 -20.77 22.97
CA MET A 310 -16.82 -20.32 24.17
C MET A 310 -16.73 -21.35 25.30
N GLU A 311 -16.87 -22.64 24.99
CA GLU A 311 -16.74 -23.73 25.98
C GLU A 311 -15.34 -23.78 26.63
N ARG A 312 -14.30 -23.38 25.90
CA ARG A 312 -12.92 -23.27 26.42
C ARG A 312 -12.73 -22.03 27.31
N LEU A 313 -13.52 -20.98 27.09
CA LEU A 313 -13.44 -19.70 27.79
C LEU A 313 -14.53 -19.57 28.86
N LYS A 314 -14.45 -20.41 29.89
CA LYS A 314 -15.47 -20.48 30.96
C LYS A 314 -15.64 -19.17 31.74
N ASP A 315 -14.54 -18.47 32.00
CA ASP A 315 -14.52 -17.25 32.83
C ASP A 315 -14.49 -15.95 32.02
N PHE A 316 -14.82 -16.00 30.72
CA PHE A 316 -14.79 -14.83 29.85
C PHE A 316 -16.07 -13.97 30.01
N PRO A 317 -15.96 -12.64 30.13
CA PRO A 317 -17.11 -11.76 30.29
C PRO A 317 -17.78 -11.49 28.93
N TRP A 318 -18.60 -12.44 28.48
CA TRP A 318 -19.33 -12.33 27.22
C TRP A 318 -20.30 -11.14 27.23
N PRO A 319 -20.37 -10.36 26.14
CA PRO A 319 -21.42 -9.35 25.95
C PRO A 319 -22.82 -9.97 25.89
N GLU A 320 -23.84 -9.12 26.00
CA GLU A 320 -25.26 -9.50 26.02
C GLU A 320 -25.65 -10.41 24.84
N HIS A 321 -25.16 -10.09 23.65
CA HIS A 321 -25.47 -10.84 22.43
C HIS A 321 -24.19 -11.49 21.87
N VAL A 322 -24.18 -12.82 21.75
CA VAL A 322 -23.06 -13.54 21.12
C VAL A 322 -23.53 -14.30 19.90
N LEU A 323 -23.00 -13.92 18.73
CA LEU A 323 -23.20 -14.65 17.49
C LEU A 323 -22.20 -15.80 17.40
N LYS A 324 -22.72 -17.02 17.30
CA LYS A 324 -21.93 -18.22 17.09
C LYS A 324 -21.78 -18.50 15.60
N LEU A 325 -20.57 -18.31 15.08
CA LEU A 325 -20.27 -18.39 13.65
C LEU A 325 -20.53 -19.80 13.08
N ASP A 326 -20.20 -20.84 13.84
CA ASP A 326 -20.40 -22.25 13.49
C ASP A 326 -21.88 -22.65 13.40
N GLU A 327 -22.76 -22.01 14.18
CA GLU A 327 -24.21 -22.25 14.10
C GLU A 327 -24.88 -21.40 13.01
N LEU A 328 -24.43 -20.15 12.83
CA LEU A 328 -25.04 -19.19 11.91
C LEU A 328 -24.67 -19.46 10.45
N MET A 329 -23.39 -19.74 10.16
CA MET A 329 -22.90 -19.88 8.79
C MET A 329 -23.62 -20.98 7.99
N PRO A 330 -23.89 -22.19 8.53
CA PRO A 330 -24.65 -23.22 7.83
C PRO A 330 -26.08 -22.78 7.46
N ARG A 331 -26.74 -22.00 8.32
CA ARG A 331 -28.10 -21.48 8.09
C ARG A 331 -28.16 -20.45 6.96
N MET A 332 -27.02 -19.85 6.61
CA MET A 332 -26.92 -18.80 5.59
C MET A 332 -26.39 -19.30 4.23
N THR A 333 -26.35 -20.62 4.01
CA THR A 333 -25.74 -21.22 2.81
C THR A 333 -26.27 -20.63 1.49
N ARG A 334 -27.59 -20.41 1.38
CA ARG A 334 -28.21 -19.83 0.18
C ARG A 334 -27.72 -18.41 -0.08
N GLN A 335 -27.65 -17.59 0.97
CA GLN A 335 -27.18 -16.21 0.89
C GLN A 335 -25.69 -16.16 0.56
N ILE A 336 -24.89 -17.06 1.13
CA ILE A 336 -23.45 -17.17 0.84
C ILE A 336 -23.22 -17.50 -0.63
N VAL A 337 -23.95 -18.48 -1.19
CA VAL A 337 -23.86 -18.85 -2.61
C VAL A 337 -24.26 -17.68 -3.52
N LEU A 338 -25.36 -16.99 -3.20
CA LEU A 338 -25.79 -15.79 -3.93
C LEU A 338 -24.69 -14.72 -3.95
N TRP A 339 -24.17 -14.35 -2.79
CA TRP A 339 -23.15 -13.31 -2.68
C TRP A 339 -21.81 -13.73 -3.27
N TRP A 340 -21.48 -15.02 -3.23
CA TRP A 340 -20.32 -15.57 -3.94
C TRP A 340 -20.44 -15.35 -5.45
N MET A 341 -21.58 -15.68 -6.07
CA MET A 341 -21.80 -15.44 -7.50
C MET A 341 -21.75 -13.94 -7.85
N ILE A 342 -22.43 -13.10 -7.07
CA ILE A 342 -22.39 -11.64 -7.23
C ILE A 342 -20.95 -11.13 -7.13
N SER A 343 -20.16 -11.64 -6.17
CA SER A 343 -18.77 -11.22 -5.95
C SER A 343 -17.85 -11.53 -7.13
N ILE A 344 -18.20 -12.53 -7.96
CA ILE A 344 -17.46 -12.89 -9.17
C ILE A 344 -17.91 -11.99 -10.33
N LEU A 345 -19.21 -12.00 -10.61
CA LEU A 345 -19.78 -11.44 -11.84
C LEU A 345 -19.82 -9.91 -11.84
N VAL A 346 -20.09 -9.30 -10.68
CA VAL A 346 -20.35 -7.86 -10.61
C VAL A 346 -19.05 -7.05 -10.52
N PRO A 347 -18.85 -6.01 -11.36
CA PRO A 347 -17.68 -5.13 -11.26
C PRO A 347 -17.54 -4.49 -9.87
N THR A 348 -16.29 -4.28 -9.44
CA THR A 348 -15.98 -3.79 -8.07
C THR A 348 -16.78 -2.56 -7.67
N ARG A 349 -16.91 -1.56 -8.56
CA ARG A 349 -17.65 -0.31 -8.27
C ARG A 349 -19.12 -0.57 -7.94
N LEU A 350 -19.76 -1.50 -8.63
CA LEU A 350 -21.17 -1.84 -8.40
C LEU A 350 -21.31 -2.70 -7.14
N LEU A 351 -20.40 -3.65 -6.92
CA LEU A 351 -20.40 -4.46 -5.70
C LEU A 351 -20.30 -3.59 -4.43
N LEU A 352 -19.41 -2.59 -4.43
CA LEU A 352 -19.27 -1.65 -3.30
C LEU A 352 -20.58 -0.90 -3.02
N ARG A 353 -21.31 -0.49 -4.07
CA ARG A 353 -22.63 0.16 -3.94
C ARG A 353 -23.68 -0.80 -3.39
N LEU A 354 -23.74 -2.04 -3.90
CA LEU A 354 -24.67 -3.07 -3.43
C LEU A 354 -24.46 -3.42 -1.95
N LEU A 355 -23.19 -3.43 -1.52
CA LEU A 355 -22.81 -3.64 -0.13
C LEU A 355 -22.96 -2.39 0.73
N ARG A 356 -23.34 -1.24 0.17
CA ARG A 356 -23.47 0.06 0.85
C ARG A 356 -22.20 0.46 1.60
N ILE A 357 -21.03 0.20 1.01
CA ILE A 357 -19.75 0.56 1.63
C ILE A 357 -19.51 2.07 1.45
N PRO A 358 -19.18 2.81 2.51
CA PRO A 358 -18.81 4.22 2.40
C PRO A 358 -17.61 4.42 1.47
N LYS A 359 -17.64 5.47 0.64
CA LYS A 359 -16.53 5.76 -0.28
C LYS A 359 -15.28 6.28 0.45
N ALA A 360 -15.48 7.04 1.52
CA ALA A 360 -14.41 7.63 2.32
C ALA A 360 -14.40 6.97 3.70
N GLY A 361 -13.22 6.55 4.13
CA GLY A 361 -12.93 6.13 5.49
C GLY A 361 -12.01 7.14 6.15
N GLY A 362 -10.85 7.38 5.54
CA GLY A 362 -9.89 8.39 5.99
C GLY A 362 -9.56 8.26 7.47
N HIS A 363 -9.85 9.32 8.23
CA HIS A 363 -9.58 9.38 9.68
C HIS A 363 -10.65 8.71 10.56
N ALA A 364 -11.75 8.20 9.99
CA ALA A 364 -12.75 7.46 10.76
C ALA A 364 -12.17 6.15 11.32
N GLU A 365 -12.70 5.74 12.47
CA GLU A 365 -12.32 4.52 13.18
C GLU A 365 -12.56 3.28 12.31
N ALA A 366 -11.52 2.46 12.14
CA ALA A 366 -11.57 1.23 11.37
C ALA A 366 -11.38 -0.01 12.22
N VAL A 367 -10.55 0.08 13.26
CA VAL A 367 -10.23 -1.00 14.19
C VAL A 367 -9.96 -0.37 15.55
N LEU A 368 -10.38 -1.03 16.63
CA LEU A 368 -9.97 -0.68 17.98
C LEU A 368 -9.19 -1.84 18.57
N LEU A 369 -7.98 -1.56 19.05
CA LEU A 369 -7.11 -2.55 19.70
C LEU A 369 -6.89 -2.17 21.17
N PHE A 370 -6.79 -3.14 22.05
CA PHE A 370 -6.43 -2.91 23.44
C PHE A 370 -4.96 -3.19 23.70
N THR A 371 -4.33 -2.30 24.46
CA THR A 371 -2.96 -2.46 24.95
C THR A 371 -2.99 -2.70 26.46
N SER A 372 -2.06 -3.52 26.97
CA SER A 372 -2.04 -3.92 28.38
C SER A 372 -1.86 -2.75 29.34
N GLY A 373 -1.33 -1.60 28.89
CA GLY A 373 -1.20 -0.39 29.70
C GLY A 373 -0.22 -0.55 30.87
N THR A 374 0.62 0.45 31.12
CA THR A 374 1.51 0.44 32.31
C THR A 374 0.74 0.62 33.63
N THR A 375 -0.52 1.05 33.57
CA THR A 375 -1.37 1.42 34.71
C THR A 375 -2.38 0.32 35.10
N GLY A 376 -2.17 -0.92 34.66
CA GLY A 376 -3.00 -2.10 35.00
C GLY A 376 -4.29 -2.26 34.19
N GLU A 377 -4.99 -1.16 33.88
CA GLU A 377 -6.22 -1.17 33.09
C GLU A 377 -5.94 -1.04 31.57
N PRO A 378 -6.51 -1.91 30.72
CA PRO A 378 -6.28 -1.87 29.28
C PRO A 378 -6.74 -0.56 28.62
N LYS A 379 -5.89 -0.04 27.73
CA LYS A 379 -6.17 1.19 26.97
C LYS A 379 -6.55 0.85 25.53
N GLY A 380 -7.73 1.31 25.12
CA GLY A 380 -8.19 1.20 23.73
C GLY A 380 -7.48 2.22 22.84
N VAL A 381 -6.90 1.75 21.76
CA VAL A 381 -6.21 2.53 20.73
C VAL A 381 -7.07 2.48 19.47
N VAL A 382 -7.60 3.65 19.09
CA VAL A 382 -8.41 3.82 17.89
C VAL A 382 -7.48 3.90 16.68
N ILE A 383 -7.66 2.98 15.74
CA ILE A 383 -6.90 2.93 14.49
C ILE A 383 -7.83 3.32 13.35
N SER A 384 -7.49 4.38 12.63
CA SER A 384 -8.30 4.85 11.49
C SER A 384 -8.10 4.00 10.24
N HIS A 385 -9.02 4.09 9.27
CA HIS A 385 -8.87 3.43 7.97
C HIS A 385 -7.55 3.82 7.30
N ARG A 386 -7.21 5.10 7.37
CA ARG A 386 -5.97 5.67 6.85
C ARG A 386 -4.73 5.09 7.54
N ASN A 387 -4.77 4.81 8.84
CA ASN A 387 -3.64 4.18 9.54
C ASN A 387 -3.39 2.76 9.00
N VAL A 388 -4.44 1.94 8.89
CA VAL A 388 -4.32 0.55 8.39
C VAL A 388 -3.84 0.53 6.94
N VAL A 389 -4.53 1.27 6.06
CA VAL A 389 -4.19 1.31 4.63
C VAL A 389 -2.82 1.94 4.39
N GLY A 390 -2.46 2.95 5.18
CA GLY A 390 -1.15 3.60 5.15
C GLY A 390 -0.02 2.65 5.52
N ASN A 391 -0.14 1.96 6.66
CA ASN A 391 0.88 1.02 7.11
C ASN A 391 1.06 -0.14 6.12
N VAL A 392 -0.05 -0.75 5.68
CA VAL A 392 -0.05 -1.78 4.62
C VAL A 392 0.61 -1.27 3.35
N SER A 393 0.31 -0.03 2.93
CA SER A 393 0.90 0.56 1.72
C SER A 393 2.41 0.79 1.81
N GLN A 394 2.95 0.98 3.01
CA GLN A 394 4.38 1.18 3.25
C GLN A 394 5.12 -0.16 3.22
N PHE A 395 4.75 -1.11 4.08
CA PHE A 395 5.54 -2.35 4.16
C PHE A 395 5.29 -3.32 3.00
N ARG A 396 4.16 -3.22 2.27
CA ARG A 396 3.95 -4.05 1.07
C ARG A 396 5.05 -3.85 0.02
N GLN A 397 5.65 -2.65 -0.03
CA GLN A 397 6.72 -2.34 -0.97
C GLN A 397 8.03 -3.02 -0.56
N LEU A 398 8.25 -3.19 0.74
CA LEU A 398 9.43 -3.83 1.32
C LEU A 398 9.33 -5.36 1.30
N LEU A 399 8.14 -5.90 1.58
CA LEU A 399 7.91 -7.35 1.61
C LEU A 399 7.87 -7.95 0.20
N ASP A 400 7.40 -7.20 -0.79
CA ASP A 400 7.19 -7.59 -2.20
C ASP A 400 6.61 -9.00 -2.40
N ALA A 401 5.63 -9.37 -1.55
CA ALA A 401 5.02 -10.69 -1.61
C ALA A 401 4.37 -10.93 -2.98
N THR A 402 4.77 -12.01 -3.62
CA THR A 402 4.32 -12.45 -4.92
C THR A 402 3.07 -13.34 -4.81
N LYS A 403 2.51 -13.70 -5.96
CA LYS A 403 1.37 -14.65 -6.03
C LYS A 403 1.73 -16.07 -5.57
N HIS A 404 3.01 -16.38 -5.41
CA HIS A 404 3.50 -17.69 -5.02
C HIS A 404 3.73 -17.79 -3.52
N ASP A 405 3.90 -16.66 -2.84
CA ASP A 405 4.21 -16.65 -1.42
C ASP A 405 2.98 -16.98 -0.56
N ALA A 406 3.25 -17.51 0.63
CA ALA A 406 2.28 -17.70 1.69
C ALA A 406 2.77 -17.02 2.98
N ILE A 407 1.84 -16.49 3.77
CA ILE A 407 2.13 -15.97 5.10
C ILE A 407 1.52 -16.89 6.15
N LEU A 408 2.34 -17.38 7.07
CA LEU A 408 1.86 -18.07 8.25
C LEU A 408 1.28 -17.04 9.23
N ALA A 409 -0.03 -17.08 9.40
CA ALA A 409 -0.76 -16.30 10.39
C ALA A 409 -0.77 -17.04 11.73
N SER A 410 0.39 -17.06 12.41
CA SER A 410 0.56 -17.64 13.74
C SER A 410 0.33 -16.66 14.89
N LEU A 411 0.22 -15.37 14.57
CA LEU A 411 0.06 -14.30 15.53
C LEU A 411 -1.42 -13.94 15.75
N PRO A 412 -1.83 -13.64 16.99
CA PRO A 412 -3.21 -13.27 17.27
C PRO A 412 -3.64 -11.96 16.60
N PHE A 413 -4.88 -11.90 16.11
CA PHE A 413 -5.42 -10.72 15.43
C PHE A 413 -5.74 -9.55 16.39
N PHE A 414 -5.90 -9.81 17.70
CA PHE A 414 -6.02 -8.75 18.72
C PHE A 414 -4.71 -8.01 19.01
N HIS A 415 -3.58 -8.48 18.48
CA HIS A 415 -2.32 -7.73 18.51
C HIS A 415 -2.11 -6.96 17.21
N THR A 416 -1.61 -5.72 17.30
CA THR A 416 -1.44 -4.83 16.14
C THR A 416 -0.66 -5.44 14.99
N PHE A 417 0.37 -6.25 15.28
CA PHE A 417 1.19 -6.89 14.26
C PHE A 417 0.44 -8.03 13.56
N GLY A 418 -0.28 -8.89 14.32
CA GLY A 418 -1.16 -9.91 13.72
C GLY A 418 -2.33 -9.29 12.96
N SER A 419 -3.02 -8.31 13.55
CA SER A 419 -4.10 -7.56 12.90
C SER A 419 -3.66 -7.00 11.55
N THR A 420 -2.51 -6.33 11.51
CA THR A 420 -2.09 -5.65 10.28
C THR A 420 -1.47 -6.60 9.26
N VAL A 421 -0.49 -7.42 9.67
CA VAL A 421 0.33 -8.22 8.75
C VAL A 421 -0.34 -9.53 8.35
N THR A 422 -1.06 -10.18 9.27
CA THR A 422 -1.62 -11.53 9.03
C THR A 422 -3.13 -11.53 8.81
N LEU A 423 -3.80 -10.38 8.99
CA LEU A 423 -5.23 -10.18 8.71
C LEU A 423 -5.48 -9.12 7.61
N TRP A 424 -5.18 -7.84 7.83
CA TRP A 424 -5.57 -6.78 6.88
C TRP A 424 -4.76 -6.76 5.59
N TYR A 425 -3.44 -6.92 5.68
CA TYR A 425 -2.55 -7.01 4.53
C TYR A 425 -2.97 -8.07 3.49
N PRO A 426 -3.18 -9.34 3.86
CA PRO A 426 -3.56 -10.36 2.89
C PRO A 426 -4.96 -10.13 2.31
N LEU A 427 -5.87 -9.49 3.04
CA LEU A 427 -7.18 -9.09 2.50
C LEU A 427 -7.07 -7.95 1.47
N ILE A 428 -6.18 -6.98 1.69
CA ILE A 428 -5.96 -5.81 0.81
C ILE A 428 -5.15 -6.18 -0.43
N GLU A 429 -4.05 -6.91 -0.26
CA GLU A 429 -3.17 -7.27 -1.38
C GLU A 429 -3.56 -8.59 -2.06
N GLY A 430 -4.40 -9.39 -1.39
CA GLY A 430 -4.72 -10.73 -1.86
C GLY A 430 -3.50 -11.63 -1.80
N VAL A 431 -2.85 -11.71 -0.64
CA VAL A 431 -1.76 -12.66 -0.38
C VAL A 431 -2.36 -13.89 0.29
N ARG A 432 -1.84 -15.07 -0.04
CA ARG A 432 -2.31 -16.35 0.53
C ARG A 432 -1.86 -16.45 1.98
N ILE A 433 -2.76 -16.81 2.89
CA ILE A 433 -2.40 -17.05 4.30
C ILE A 433 -2.63 -18.49 4.71
N VAL A 434 -1.88 -18.93 5.70
CA VAL A 434 -2.07 -20.19 6.42
C VAL A 434 -2.31 -19.83 7.89
N THR A 435 -3.52 -20.04 8.41
CA THR A 435 -3.85 -19.67 9.80
C THR A 435 -3.50 -20.79 10.76
N TYR A 436 -2.78 -20.48 11.83
CA TYR A 436 -2.53 -21.43 12.90
C TYR A 436 -2.55 -20.71 14.26
N PRO A 437 -3.47 -21.04 15.17
CA PRO A 437 -3.74 -20.15 16.29
C PRO A 437 -2.69 -20.18 17.41
N ASN A 438 -1.81 -21.18 17.44
CA ASN A 438 -0.84 -21.37 18.52
C ASN A 438 0.61 -21.17 18.05
N PRO A 439 1.25 -20.01 18.35
CA PRO A 439 2.63 -19.76 17.96
C PRO A 439 3.64 -20.61 18.76
N LEU A 440 3.23 -21.19 19.90
CA LEU A 440 4.13 -21.95 20.79
C LEU A 440 4.41 -23.37 20.29
N GLU A 441 3.61 -23.89 19.35
CA GLU A 441 3.80 -25.23 18.78
C GLU A 441 4.77 -25.19 17.60
N ALA A 442 6.06 -24.99 17.88
CA ALA A 442 7.09 -24.78 16.87
C ALA A 442 7.11 -25.86 15.78
N ALA A 443 7.00 -27.14 16.15
CA ALA A 443 7.02 -28.26 15.20
C ALA A 443 5.87 -28.19 14.18
N LYS A 444 4.66 -27.86 14.62
CA LYS A 444 3.50 -27.74 13.72
C LYS A 444 3.61 -26.50 12.84
N ASN A 445 4.06 -25.37 13.39
CA ASN A 445 4.33 -24.17 12.60
C ASN A 445 5.37 -24.44 11.51
N ALA A 446 6.46 -25.15 11.83
CA ALA A 446 7.48 -25.56 10.85
C ALA A 446 6.91 -26.48 9.76
N ALA A 447 6.12 -27.50 10.15
CA ALA A 447 5.46 -28.39 9.20
C ALA A 447 4.51 -27.65 8.24
N LEU A 448 3.79 -26.63 8.72
CA LEU A 448 2.93 -25.79 7.88
C LEU A 448 3.74 -24.95 6.89
N ILE A 449 4.88 -24.39 7.33
CA ILE A 449 5.80 -23.65 6.46
C ILE A 449 6.34 -24.56 5.35
N GLU A 450 6.83 -25.75 5.72
CA GLU A 450 7.36 -26.72 4.76
C GLU A 450 6.31 -27.16 3.74
N ARG A 451 5.07 -27.39 4.19
CA ARG A 451 3.98 -27.85 3.33
C ARG A 451 3.48 -26.79 2.36
N TYR A 452 3.43 -25.53 2.77
CA TYR A 452 2.74 -24.49 2.01
C TYR A 452 3.63 -23.49 1.29
N LYS A 453 4.96 -23.57 1.49
CA LYS A 453 6.05 -22.82 0.83
C LYS A 453 5.60 -21.46 0.30
#